data_AF-A0A5K1K2F7-F1
#
_entry.id   AF-A0A5K1K2F7-F1
#
_cell.length_a   1.000
_cell.length_b   1.000
_cell.length_c   1.000
_cell.angle_alpha   90.00
_cell.angle_beta   90.00
_cell.angle_gamma   90.00
#
_symmetry.space_group_name_H-M   'P 1'
#
loop_
_entity.id
_entity.type
_entity.pdbx_description
1 polymer ?
#
loop_
_entity_poly.entity_id
_entity_poly.type
_entity_poly.pdbx_seq_one_letter_code
_entity_poly.pdbx_strand_id
1 'polypeptide(L)'
;MYYKPFDSTCTPKTWNISDDLGQIEYIFSDKTGTLTQNVMEFQKCSVNGIPYGEGVTEAQRGAAKREGKGEAMDPQEQELQLQVFKQRMIEKMSQTFKNRYAQPDHLTLICPRLADDLADRSSPQRQHLIEFFRALAICHTVLAERPEADLHPYKLGYKAESPDEAALVAAARDVGFPFVNKAKDSIDIEVMGQPERYIPLQMLEFNSTRKRMTVIVRNPQGQIVLYCKGADSVIYQRLAADHDPELKAATARDMEAFANGGLRTLCIASRVMTEQEYMDWVRVYEAATSAITDRDEEIDKANEMVEHSLRILGATALEDKLQEGVPEAIETL
;
A
#
# COMPACT_ATOMS: atom_id res chain seq x y z
N MET A 1 -4.24 -24.57 -26.38
CA MET A 1 -3.39 -23.46 -25.87
C MET A 1 -3.63 -22.20 -26.70
N TYR A 2 -4.77 -21.52 -26.49
CA TYR A 2 -5.11 -20.24 -27.12
C TYR A 2 -5.39 -19.22 -26.01
N TYR A 3 -4.79 -18.03 -26.11
CA TYR A 3 -4.90 -16.96 -25.14
C TYR A 3 -5.66 -15.78 -25.75
N LYS A 4 -6.95 -15.68 -25.38
CA LYS A 4 -7.91 -14.72 -25.93
C LYS A 4 -7.49 -13.25 -25.78
N PRO A 5 -6.92 -12.78 -24.64
CA PRO A 5 -6.60 -11.36 -24.49
C PRO A 5 -5.59 -10.81 -25.50
N PHE A 6 -4.69 -11.65 -26.03
CA PHE A 6 -3.73 -11.29 -27.08
C PHE A 6 -4.05 -11.89 -28.43
N ASP A 7 -5.22 -12.52 -28.59
CA ASP A 7 -5.62 -13.25 -29.79
C ASP A 7 -4.47 -14.15 -30.33
N SER A 8 -3.87 -14.95 -29.44
CA SER A 8 -2.63 -15.67 -29.74
C SER A 8 -2.70 -17.15 -29.39
N THR A 9 -2.15 -18.00 -30.26
CA THR A 9 -2.00 -19.44 -30.04
C THR A 9 -0.57 -19.79 -29.67
N CYS A 10 -0.38 -20.87 -28.90
CA CYS A 10 0.94 -21.47 -28.72
C CYS A 10 1.54 -21.80 -30.10
N THR A 11 2.64 -21.13 -30.44
CA THR A 11 3.28 -21.26 -31.75
C THR A 11 4.65 -21.88 -31.56
N PRO A 12 4.86 -23.16 -31.90
CA PRO A 12 6.15 -23.81 -31.76
C PRO A 12 7.16 -23.14 -32.69
N LYS A 13 8.28 -22.67 -32.14
CA LYS A 13 9.38 -22.06 -32.89
C LYS A 13 10.38 -23.08 -33.42
N THR A 14 10.48 -24.22 -32.73
CA THR A 14 11.36 -25.33 -33.07
C THR A 14 10.53 -26.61 -33.08
N TRP A 15 10.54 -27.37 -34.18
CA TRP A 15 9.62 -28.48 -34.39
C TRP A 15 10.20 -29.86 -34.08
N ASN A 16 11.51 -29.95 -33.80
CA ASN A 16 12.22 -31.22 -33.54
C ASN A 16 12.39 -31.56 -32.05
N ILE A 17 11.73 -30.82 -31.15
CA ILE A 17 11.84 -30.97 -29.69
C ILE A 17 10.52 -31.38 -29.03
N SER A 18 9.53 -31.84 -29.82
CA SER A 18 8.21 -32.20 -29.28
C SER A 18 8.29 -33.34 -28.26
N ASP A 19 9.19 -34.29 -28.50
CA ASP A 19 9.34 -35.49 -27.67
C ASP A 19 10.10 -35.19 -26.36
N ASP A 20 10.99 -34.19 -26.39
CA ASP A 20 11.75 -33.74 -25.23
C ASP A 20 10.82 -33.18 -24.13
N LEU A 21 9.67 -32.60 -24.50
CA LEU A 21 8.68 -32.07 -23.55
C LEU A 21 8.14 -33.14 -22.60
N GLY A 22 8.13 -34.42 -23.01
CA GLY A 22 7.70 -35.54 -22.17
C GLY A 22 8.76 -36.05 -21.18
N GLN A 23 9.98 -35.52 -21.25
CA GLN A 23 11.12 -35.93 -20.43
C GLN A 23 11.60 -34.82 -19.47
N ILE A 24 10.89 -33.70 -19.41
CA ILE A 24 11.27 -32.57 -18.55
C ILE A 24 11.05 -32.94 -17.09
N GLU A 25 12.13 -32.86 -16.29
CA GLU A 25 12.09 -33.03 -14.83
C GLU A 25 12.26 -31.70 -14.08
N TYR A 26 12.86 -30.69 -14.71
CA TYR A 26 13.19 -29.42 -14.08
C TYR A 26 12.66 -28.25 -14.92
N ILE A 27 11.86 -27.39 -14.28
CA ILE A 27 11.35 -26.16 -14.87
C ILE A 27 11.99 -24.97 -14.15
N PHE A 28 12.71 -24.15 -14.89
CA PHE A 28 13.22 -22.86 -14.43
C PHE A 28 12.23 -21.78 -14.87
N SER A 29 11.65 -21.07 -13.92
CA SER A 29 10.67 -20.02 -14.19
C SER A 29 11.17 -18.68 -13.70
N ASP A 30 10.97 -17.63 -14.50
CA ASP A 30 11.12 -16.26 -14.04
C ASP A 30 9.92 -15.87 -13.16
N LYS A 31 10.13 -15.00 -12.19
CA LYS A 31 9.04 -14.51 -11.34
C LYS A 31 8.20 -13.46 -12.08
N THR A 32 8.86 -12.42 -12.55
CA THR A 32 8.19 -11.20 -13.04
C THR A 32 7.75 -11.39 -14.49
N GLY A 33 6.46 -11.21 -14.78
CA GLY A 33 5.93 -11.34 -16.14
C GLY A 33 5.69 -12.78 -16.60
N THR A 34 6.12 -13.79 -15.82
CA THR A 34 5.78 -15.21 -16.05
C THR A 34 4.87 -15.75 -14.93
N LEU A 35 5.29 -15.67 -13.66
CA LEU A 35 4.42 -16.06 -12.54
C LEU A 35 3.45 -14.94 -12.15
N THR A 36 3.90 -13.69 -12.19
CA THR A 36 3.09 -12.52 -11.82
C THR A 36 2.72 -11.65 -13.01
N GLN A 37 1.58 -10.98 -12.91
CA GLN A 37 1.08 -10.00 -13.89
C GLN A 37 1.74 -8.63 -13.72
N ASN A 38 2.55 -8.44 -12.67
CA ASN A 38 3.11 -7.15 -12.26
C ASN A 38 2.02 -6.09 -12.00
N VAL A 39 0.89 -6.54 -11.44
CA VAL A 39 -0.23 -5.70 -11.00
C VAL A 39 -0.29 -5.78 -9.49
N MET A 40 -0.03 -4.66 -8.82
CA MET A 40 -0.12 -4.56 -7.36
C MET A 40 -1.51 -4.13 -6.95
N GLU A 41 -2.17 -4.91 -6.10
CA GLU A 41 -3.49 -4.60 -5.56
C GLU A 41 -3.40 -4.42 -4.03
N PHE A 42 -3.97 -3.33 -3.51
CA PHE A 42 -4.07 -3.14 -2.06
C PHE A 42 -5.22 -4.00 -1.54
N GLN A 43 -4.91 -5.10 -0.85
CA GLN A 43 -5.91 -6.09 -0.45
C GLN A 43 -6.34 -5.91 1.01
N LYS A 44 -5.40 -5.66 1.92
CA LYS A 44 -5.68 -5.59 3.36
C LYS A 44 -4.87 -4.51 4.04
N CYS A 45 -5.35 -4.08 5.20
CA CYS A 45 -4.56 -3.28 6.13
C CYS A 45 -4.91 -3.64 7.58
N SER A 46 -4.03 -3.30 8.51
CA SER A 46 -4.34 -3.28 9.94
C SER A 46 -4.17 -1.86 10.43
N VAL A 47 -5.19 -1.29 11.07
CA VAL A 47 -5.14 0.07 11.60
C VAL A 47 -5.54 0.03 13.06
N ASN A 48 -4.67 0.55 13.93
CA ASN A 48 -4.89 0.52 15.37
C ASN A 48 -5.25 -0.88 15.91
N GLY A 49 -4.56 -1.92 15.41
CA GLY A 49 -4.74 -3.32 15.82
C GLY A 49 -6.03 -3.99 15.32
N ILE A 50 -6.72 -3.37 14.35
CA ILE A 50 -7.92 -3.94 13.72
C ILE A 50 -7.59 -4.24 12.24
N PRO A 51 -7.68 -5.50 11.79
CA PRO A 51 -7.50 -5.85 10.39
C PRO A 51 -8.75 -5.51 9.56
N TYR A 52 -8.53 -5.03 8.34
CA TYR A 52 -9.53 -4.71 7.33
C TYR A 52 -9.14 -5.36 6.01
N GLY A 53 -10.14 -5.89 5.30
CA GLY A 53 -9.99 -6.46 3.96
C GLY A 53 -10.52 -7.89 3.90
N GLU A 54 -11.54 -8.10 3.08
CA GLU A 54 -12.24 -9.37 2.89
C GLU A 54 -11.67 -10.18 1.71
N GLY A 55 -10.73 -9.60 0.94
CA GLY A 55 -10.12 -10.24 -0.22
C GLY A 55 -9.39 -11.54 0.13
N VAL A 56 -9.50 -12.54 -0.76
CA VAL A 56 -8.82 -13.83 -0.64
C VAL A 56 -7.92 -14.01 -1.86
N THR A 57 -6.61 -14.15 -1.62
CA THR A 57 -5.61 -14.28 -2.69
C THR A 57 -5.69 -15.63 -3.38
N GLU A 58 -5.19 -15.74 -4.61
CA GLU A 58 -5.11 -17.02 -5.32
C GLU A 58 -4.28 -18.05 -4.54
N ALA A 59 -3.19 -17.60 -3.90
CA ALA A 59 -2.36 -18.44 -3.04
C ALA A 59 -3.12 -18.98 -1.82
N GLN A 60 -3.96 -18.16 -1.18
CA GLN A 60 -4.79 -18.57 -0.05
C GLN A 60 -5.85 -19.59 -0.47
N ARG A 61 -6.46 -19.42 -1.65
CA ARG A 61 -7.42 -20.38 -2.21
C ARG A 61 -6.77 -21.74 -2.47
N GLY A 62 -5.60 -21.73 -3.13
CA GLY A 62 -4.83 -22.94 -3.37
C GLY A 62 -4.42 -23.66 -2.08
N ALA A 63 -3.96 -22.92 -1.08
CA ALA A 63 -3.60 -23.48 0.23
C ALA A 63 -4.78 -24.12 0.97
N ALA A 64 -5.95 -23.47 0.98
CA ALA A 64 -7.15 -23.99 1.62
C ALA A 64 -7.63 -25.30 0.98
N LYS A 65 -7.53 -25.39 -0.36
CA LYS A 65 -7.86 -26.61 -1.12
C LYS A 65 -6.95 -27.78 -0.74
N ARG A 66 -5.65 -27.53 -0.52
CA ARG A 66 -4.67 -28.56 -0.08
C ARG A 66 -4.92 -29.08 1.33
N GLU A 67 -5.33 -28.21 2.26
CA GLU A 67 -5.55 -28.59 3.67
C GLU A 67 -6.83 -29.42 3.89
N GLY A 68 -7.62 -29.70 2.85
CA GLY A 68 -8.84 -30.49 2.98
C GLY A 68 -9.91 -29.82 3.83
N LYS A 69 -9.81 -28.49 4.07
CA LYS A 69 -10.86 -27.66 4.65
C LYS A 69 -11.98 -27.49 3.63
N GLY A 70 -12.71 -28.58 3.40
CA GLY A 70 -13.77 -28.76 2.39
C GLY A 70 -15.08 -28.01 2.65
N GLU A 71 -15.05 -26.89 3.37
CA GLU A 71 -16.18 -25.95 3.49
C GLU A 71 -15.77 -24.53 3.04
N ALA A 72 -14.75 -24.41 2.18
CA ALA A 72 -14.54 -23.17 1.45
C ALA A 72 -15.74 -23.00 0.49
N MET A 73 -16.54 -21.94 0.66
CA MET A 73 -17.61 -21.55 -0.27
C MET A 73 -17.14 -21.72 -1.71
N ASP A 74 -18.04 -22.13 -2.61
CA ASP A 74 -17.73 -22.28 -4.02
C ASP A 74 -17.07 -20.98 -4.55
N PRO A 75 -16.03 -21.03 -5.40
CA PRO A 75 -15.35 -19.83 -5.87
C PRO A 75 -16.30 -18.78 -6.47
N GLN A 76 -17.41 -19.20 -7.08
CA GLN A 76 -18.43 -18.28 -7.63
C GLN A 76 -19.26 -17.64 -6.50
N GLU A 77 -19.59 -18.39 -5.46
CA GLU A 77 -20.28 -17.85 -4.28
C GLU A 77 -19.39 -16.85 -3.52
N GLN A 78 -18.09 -17.12 -3.39
CA GLN A 78 -17.13 -16.19 -2.78
C GLN A 78 -17.02 -14.89 -3.59
N GLU A 79 -16.93 -14.98 -4.91
CA GLU A 79 -16.90 -13.81 -5.79
C GLU A 79 -18.20 -13.01 -5.65
N LEU A 80 -19.36 -13.66 -5.67
CA LEU A 80 -20.64 -13.00 -5.47
C LEU A 80 -20.73 -12.30 -4.11
N GLN A 81 -20.24 -12.93 -3.04
CA GLN A 81 -20.20 -12.33 -1.71
C GLN A 81 -19.28 -11.10 -1.67
N LEU A 82 -18.10 -11.17 -2.30
CA LEU A 82 -17.19 -10.03 -2.42
C LEU A 82 -17.83 -8.87 -3.19
N GLN A 83 -18.58 -9.15 -4.26
CA GLN A 83 -19.33 -8.12 -4.99
C GLN A 83 -20.41 -7.46 -4.12
N VAL A 84 -21.13 -8.24 -3.31
CA VAL A 84 -22.11 -7.70 -2.35
C VAL A 84 -21.43 -6.81 -1.31
N PHE A 85 -20.28 -7.24 -0.77
CA PHE A 85 -19.49 -6.43 0.17
C PHE A 85 -18.95 -5.16 -0.47
N LYS A 86 -18.44 -5.24 -1.70
CA LYS A 86 -17.97 -4.09 -2.48
C LYS A 86 -19.09 -3.07 -2.65
N GLN A 87 -20.28 -3.52 -3.08
CA GLN A 87 -21.43 -2.65 -3.27
C GLN A 87 -21.87 -1.97 -1.96
N ARG A 88 -21.99 -2.72 -0.87
CA ARG A 88 -22.32 -2.17 0.46
C ARG A 88 -21.30 -1.14 0.92
N MET A 89 -20.01 -1.40 0.71
CA MET A 89 -18.93 -0.48 1.08
C MET A 89 -19.04 0.83 0.28
N ILE A 90 -19.21 0.76 -1.04
CA ILE A 90 -19.37 1.93 -1.92
C ILE A 90 -20.58 2.76 -1.51
N GLU A 91 -21.74 2.12 -1.29
CA GLU A 91 -22.95 2.80 -0.85
C GLU A 91 -22.73 3.53 0.48
N LYS A 92 -22.16 2.83 1.47
CA LYS A 92 -21.88 3.41 2.78
C LYS A 92 -20.92 4.60 2.70
N MET A 93 -19.84 4.48 1.93
CA MET A 93 -18.89 5.58 1.74
C MET A 93 -19.56 6.79 1.08
N SER A 94 -20.35 6.57 0.03
CA SER A 94 -21.06 7.63 -0.71
C SER A 94 -22.08 8.40 0.15
N GLN A 95 -22.70 7.73 1.13
CA GLN A 95 -23.60 8.35 2.10
C GLN A 95 -22.85 9.12 3.19
N THR A 96 -21.61 8.73 3.50
CA THR A 96 -20.83 9.26 4.62
C THR A 96 -20.06 10.52 4.24
N PHE A 97 -19.43 10.53 3.07
CA PHE A 97 -18.59 11.64 2.62
C PHE A 97 -18.55 11.74 1.09
N LYS A 98 -18.22 12.93 0.60
CA LYS A 98 -18.07 13.17 -0.83
C LYS A 98 -16.66 12.77 -1.27
N ASN A 99 -16.55 11.85 -2.22
CA ASN A 99 -15.29 11.54 -2.89
C ASN A 99 -15.47 11.70 -4.40
N ARG A 100 -15.00 12.81 -4.96
CA ARG A 100 -15.17 13.12 -6.39
C ARG A 100 -14.27 12.27 -7.27
N TYR A 101 -13.16 11.80 -6.71
CA TYR A 101 -12.09 11.10 -7.41
C TYR A 101 -12.17 9.58 -7.25
N ALA A 102 -13.21 9.07 -6.58
CA ALA A 102 -13.42 7.63 -6.41
C ALA A 102 -13.50 6.93 -7.77
N GLN A 103 -12.85 5.77 -7.88
CA GLN A 103 -12.95 4.92 -9.06
C GLN A 103 -13.46 3.53 -8.65
N PRO A 104 -14.78 3.35 -8.46
CA PRO A 104 -15.36 2.14 -7.89
C PRO A 104 -14.98 0.85 -8.65
N ASP A 105 -14.82 0.94 -9.96
CA ASP A 105 -14.42 -0.20 -10.81
C ASP A 105 -13.02 -0.71 -10.46
N HIS A 106 -12.15 0.16 -9.97
CA HIS A 106 -10.76 -0.14 -9.60
C HIS A 106 -10.54 -0.34 -8.09
N LEU A 107 -11.60 -0.28 -7.26
CA LEU A 107 -11.50 -0.50 -5.82
C LEU A 107 -11.09 -1.95 -5.53
N THR A 108 -9.90 -2.13 -4.95
CA THR A 108 -9.33 -3.43 -4.54
C THR A 108 -9.54 -3.73 -3.05
N LEU A 109 -9.46 -2.72 -2.19
CA LEU A 109 -9.69 -2.88 -0.75
C LEU A 109 -11.20 -2.97 -0.49
N ILE A 110 -11.70 -4.20 -0.31
CA ILE A 110 -13.11 -4.46 -0.02
C ILE A 110 -13.25 -4.77 1.47
N CYS A 111 -13.90 -3.88 2.22
CA CYS A 111 -14.24 -4.11 3.62
C CYS A 111 -15.39 -3.19 4.06
N PRO A 112 -16.65 -3.67 4.13
CA PRO A 112 -17.78 -2.88 4.61
C PRO A 112 -17.57 -2.31 6.02
N ARG A 113 -16.88 -3.06 6.89
CA ARG A 113 -16.54 -2.62 8.25
C ARG A 113 -15.68 -1.37 8.26
N LEU A 114 -14.74 -1.24 7.31
CA LEU A 114 -13.92 -0.02 7.18
C LEU A 114 -14.78 1.21 6.91
N ALA A 115 -15.80 1.07 6.03
CA ALA A 115 -16.73 2.16 5.76
C ALA A 115 -17.65 2.46 6.96
N ASP A 116 -18.06 1.43 7.71
CA ASP A 116 -18.83 1.60 8.95
C ASP A 116 -18.00 2.34 10.03
N ASP A 117 -16.73 1.97 10.24
CA ASP A 117 -15.84 2.62 11.20
C ASP A 117 -15.46 4.05 10.78
N LEU A 118 -15.32 4.33 9.48
CA LEU A 118 -15.12 5.70 8.97
C LEU A 118 -16.37 6.59 9.15
N ALA A 119 -17.56 5.99 9.14
CA ALA A 119 -18.82 6.70 9.33
C ALA A 119 -19.12 7.00 10.80
N ASP A 120 -18.64 6.17 11.73
CA ASP A 120 -18.86 6.36 13.16
C ASP A 120 -17.99 7.50 13.73
N ARG A 121 -18.60 8.67 13.88
CA ARG A 121 -17.95 9.86 14.47
C ARG A 121 -17.65 9.74 15.95
N SER A 122 -18.28 8.79 16.66
CA SER A 122 -18.06 8.58 18.09
C SER A 122 -16.89 7.65 18.38
N SER A 123 -16.53 6.79 17.42
CA SER A 123 -15.46 5.82 17.57
C SER A 123 -14.07 6.48 17.48
N PRO A 124 -13.17 6.25 18.45
CA PRO A 124 -11.76 6.64 18.33
C PRO A 124 -11.08 6.03 17.10
N GLN A 125 -11.56 4.88 16.63
CA GLN A 125 -11.01 4.18 15.47
C GLN A 125 -11.06 5.02 14.21
N ARG A 126 -12.11 5.84 14.06
CA ARG A 126 -12.25 6.75 12.91
C ARG A 126 -11.05 7.69 12.77
N GLN A 127 -10.55 8.23 13.88
CA GLN A 127 -9.40 9.13 13.85
C GLN A 127 -8.11 8.41 13.44
N HIS A 128 -7.92 7.17 13.89
CA HIS A 128 -6.78 6.35 13.50
C HIS A 128 -6.81 5.99 12.01
N LEU A 129 -8.00 5.67 11.47
CA LEU A 129 -8.21 5.44 10.03
C LEU A 129 -7.89 6.70 9.21
N ILE A 130 -8.39 7.86 9.64
CA ILE A 130 -8.10 9.14 8.97
C ILE A 130 -6.60 9.40 8.93
N GLU A 131 -5.90 9.21 10.04
CA GLU A 131 -4.45 9.46 10.11
C GLU A 131 -3.65 8.45 9.27
N PHE A 132 -4.05 7.18 9.28
CA PHE A 132 -3.45 6.14 8.47
C PHE A 132 -3.56 6.42 6.96
N PHE A 133 -4.75 6.73 6.46
CA PHE A 133 -4.93 7.02 5.04
C PHE A 133 -4.36 8.37 4.61
N ARG A 134 -4.31 9.37 5.50
CA ARG A 134 -3.52 10.60 5.28
C ARG A 134 -2.05 10.28 5.07
N ALA A 135 -1.46 9.43 5.93
CA ALA A 135 -0.07 9.03 5.78
C ALA A 135 0.20 8.35 4.43
N LEU A 136 -0.72 7.50 3.96
CA LEU A 136 -0.62 6.87 2.63
C LEU A 136 -0.75 7.87 1.47
N ALA A 137 -1.59 8.90 1.62
CA ALA A 137 -1.78 9.95 0.61
C ALA A 137 -0.69 11.04 0.60
N ILE A 138 0.24 11.01 1.56
CA ILE A 138 1.30 12.04 1.70
C ILE A 138 2.70 11.43 1.55
N CYS A 139 2.94 10.27 2.16
CA CYS A 139 4.26 9.64 2.19
C CYS A 139 4.49 8.80 0.93
N HIS A 140 4.79 9.44 -0.20
CA HIS A 140 5.11 8.79 -1.48
C HIS A 140 5.82 9.74 -2.46
N THR A 141 6.34 9.18 -3.57
CA THR A 141 6.88 9.96 -4.71
C THR A 141 5.94 9.95 -5.92
N VAL A 142 4.77 9.31 -5.82
CA VAL A 142 3.74 9.25 -6.88
C VAL A 142 3.39 10.64 -7.43
N LEU A 143 3.27 10.72 -8.75
CA LEU A 143 2.81 11.87 -9.51
C LEU A 143 1.36 11.67 -9.93
N ALA A 144 0.51 12.66 -9.64
CA ALA A 144 -0.85 12.71 -10.12
C ALA A 144 -0.88 13.30 -11.54
N GLU A 145 -1.48 12.57 -12.47
CA GLU A 145 -1.76 13.08 -13.81
C GLU A 145 -2.84 14.15 -13.74
N ARG A 146 -2.65 15.23 -14.50
CA ARG A 146 -3.68 16.27 -14.60
C ARG A 146 -4.91 15.66 -15.29
N PRO A 147 -6.10 15.74 -14.67
CA PRO A 147 -7.32 15.28 -15.31
C PRO A 147 -7.53 16.02 -16.64
N GLU A 148 -8.01 15.31 -17.65
CA GLU A 148 -8.51 15.94 -18.87
C GLU A 148 -9.79 16.71 -18.52
N ALA A 149 -9.67 18.02 -18.32
CA ALA A 149 -10.72 18.87 -17.77
C ALA A 149 -12.04 18.81 -18.57
N ASP A 150 -11.96 18.55 -19.87
CA ASP A 150 -13.10 18.58 -20.78
C ASP A 150 -13.84 17.24 -20.88
N LEU A 151 -13.21 16.11 -20.52
CA LEU A 151 -13.78 14.76 -20.66
C LEU A 151 -14.00 14.09 -19.30
N HIS A 152 -12.99 14.10 -18.44
CA HIS A 152 -12.99 13.40 -17.16
C HIS A 152 -12.30 14.23 -16.06
N PRO A 153 -12.92 15.33 -15.60
CA PRO A 153 -12.28 16.29 -14.69
C PRO A 153 -11.90 15.74 -13.31
N TYR A 154 -12.43 14.57 -12.94
CA TYR A 154 -12.15 13.92 -11.66
C TYR A 154 -11.46 12.56 -11.80
N LYS A 155 -10.96 12.22 -13.00
CA LYS A 155 -10.18 11.00 -13.19
C LYS A 155 -8.70 11.32 -12.91
N LEU A 156 -8.22 10.86 -11.75
CA LEU A 156 -6.81 10.92 -11.38
C LEU A 156 -6.11 9.63 -11.79
N GLY A 157 -5.14 9.76 -12.69
CA GLY A 157 -4.13 8.73 -12.96
C GLY A 157 -2.93 8.92 -12.03
N TYR A 158 -2.36 7.82 -11.54
CA TYR A 158 -1.17 7.86 -10.70
C TYR A 158 0.00 7.18 -11.39
N LYS A 159 1.11 7.91 -11.52
CA LYS A 159 2.37 7.41 -12.05
C LYS A 159 3.40 7.35 -10.92
N ALA A 160 4.03 6.20 -10.76
CA ALA A 160 5.04 5.98 -9.74
C ALA A 160 6.16 5.11 -10.30
N GLU A 161 7.35 5.23 -9.71
CA GLU A 161 8.49 4.36 -10.02
C GLU A 161 8.27 2.94 -9.51
N SER A 162 7.56 2.83 -8.38
CA SER A 162 7.17 1.56 -7.77
C SER A 162 5.67 1.34 -7.91
N PRO A 163 5.22 0.18 -8.46
CA PRO A 163 3.80 -0.14 -8.55
C PRO A 163 3.15 -0.29 -7.17
N ASP A 164 3.92 -0.68 -6.15
CA ASP A 164 3.47 -0.75 -4.77
C ASP A 164 3.01 0.64 -4.28
N GLU A 165 3.75 1.71 -4.58
CA GLU A 165 3.33 3.07 -4.21
C GLU A 165 2.08 3.53 -4.95
N ALA A 166 1.97 3.23 -6.24
CA ALA A 166 0.77 3.58 -7.01
C ALA A 166 -0.47 2.91 -6.42
N ALA A 167 -0.37 1.64 -6.01
CA ALA A 167 -1.45 0.90 -5.38
C ALA A 167 -1.83 1.46 -4.00
N LEU A 168 -0.85 1.85 -3.17
CA LEU A 168 -1.09 2.51 -1.88
C LEU A 168 -1.89 3.83 -2.05
N VAL A 169 -1.46 4.69 -2.98
CA VAL A 169 -2.12 5.99 -3.21
C VAL A 169 -3.47 5.84 -3.90
N ALA A 170 -3.62 4.85 -4.80
CA ALA A 170 -4.91 4.49 -5.38
C ALA A 170 -5.90 4.01 -4.32
N ALA A 171 -5.48 3.15 -3.40
CA ALA A 171 -6.32 2.72 -2.29
C ALA A 171 -6.75 3.88 -1.40
N ALA A 172 -5.82 4.78 -1.04
CA ALA A 172 -6.13 5.99 -0.29
C ALA A 172 -7.17 6.88 -1.02
N ARG A 173 -7.02 7.07 -2.34
CA ARG A 173 -8.00 7.78 -3.17
C ARG A 173 -9.38 7.14 -3.06
N ASP A 174 -9.48 5.83 -3.23
CA ASP A 174 -10.77 5.16 -3.33
C ASP A 174 -11.52 5.11 -1.99
N VAL A 175 -10.81 5.13 -0.86
CA VAL A 175 -11.42 5.23 0.48
C VAL A 175 -11.68 6.68 0.95
N GLY A 176 -11.45 7.69 0.12
CA GLY A 176 -11.79 9.08 0.41
C GLY A 176 -10.65 10.02 0.77
N PHE A 177 -9.40 9.61 0.50
CA PHE A 177 -8.18 10.37 0.76
C PHE A 177 -7.36 10.57 -0.54
N PRO A 178 -7.96 11.14 -1.61
CA PRO A 178 -7.25 11.33 -2.88
C PRO A 178 -6.08 12.31 -2.72
N PHE A 179 -4.92 11.89 -3.21
CA PHE A 179 -3.80 12.78 -3.51
C PHE A 179 -4.10 13.51 -4.82
N VAL A 180 -4.25 14.84 -4.77
CA VAL A 180 -4.70 15.64 -5.91
C VAL A 180 -3.53 16.17 -6.71
N ASN A 181 -2.56 16.80 -6.03
CA ASN A 181 -1.43 17.44 -6.69
C ASN A 181 -0.26 17.64 -5.73
N LYS A 182 0.95 17.70 -6.30
CA LYS A 182 2.17 18.11 -5.60
C LYS A 182 2.85 19.22 -6.39
N ALA A 183 2.91 20.40 -5.78
CA ALA A 183 3.75 21.51 -6.20
C ALA A 183 5.05 21.53 -5.38
N LYS A 184 5.95 22.46 -5.71
CA LYS A 184 7.23 22.62 -4.98
C LYS A 184 7.02 22.86 -3.49
N ASP A 185 6.05 23.72 -3.14
CA ASP A 185 5.82 24.17 -1.77
C ASP A 185 4.47 23.68 -1.20
N SER A 186 3.80 22.73 -1.88
CA SER A 186 2.56 22.16 -1.37
C SER A 186 2.23 20.77 -1.86
N ILE A 187 1.60 19.99 -0.98
CA ILE A 187 0.92 18.73 -1.28
C ILE A 187 -0.57 18.96 -1.01
N ASP A 188 -1.38 18.81 -2.03
CA ASP A 188 -2.83 19.01 -1.97
C ASP A 188 -3.52 17.64 -1.97
N ILE A 189 -4.33 17.38 -0.94
CA ILE A 189 -5.16 16.18 -0.81
C ILE A 189 -6.61 16.58 -0.54
N GLU A 190 -7.58 15.70 -0.76
CA GLU A 190 -8.90 15.83 -0.12
C GLU A 190 -9.05 14.77 0.96
N VAL A 191 -9.59 15.14 2.11
CA VAL A 191 -9.91 14.23 3.21
C VAL A 191 -11.42 14.20 3.35
N MET A 192 -12.04 13.11 2.94
CA MET A 192 -13.50 12.92 3.01
C MET A 192 -14.27 14.09 2.36
N GLY A 193 -13.73 14.63 1.27
CA GLY A 193 -14.31 15.72 0.49
C GLY A 193 -13.94 17.13 0.94
N GLN A 194 -13.11 17.28 1.98
CA GLN A 194 -12.55 18.55 2.43
C GLN A 194 -11.12 18.71 1.88
N PRO A 195 -10.80 19.81 1.18
CA PRO A 195 -9.44 20.04 0.70
C PRO A 195 -8.51 20.33 1.88
N GLU A 196 -7.36 19.64 1.92
CA GLU A 196 -6.29 19.88 2.88
C GLU A 196 -4.99 20.15 2.13
N ARG A 197 -4.25 21.17 2.58
CA ARG A 197 -2.97 21.57 1.99
C ARG A 197 -1.85 21.41 3.01
N TYR A 198 -0.88 20.58 2.67
CA TYR A 198 0.32 20.32 3.45
C TYR A 198 1.51 21.05 2.82
N ILE A 199 2.46 21.50 3.64
CA ILE A 199 3.72 22.09 3.16
C ILE A 199 4.80 21.01 3.30
N PRO A 200 5.38 20.51 2.19
CA PRO A 200 6.50 19.58 2.27
C PRO A 200 7.72 20.30 2.84
N LEU A 201 8.32 19.73 3.88
CA LEU A 201 9.50 20.27 4.55
C LEU A 201 10.76 19.50 4.17
N GLN A 202 10.70 18.16 4.20
CA GLN A 202 11.79 17.31 3.76
C GLN A 202 11.28 15.94 3.32
N MET A 203 11.90 15.36 2.30
CA MET A 203 11.64 14.00 1.85
C MET A 203 12.93 13.19 1.97
N LEU A 204 12.85 12.07 2.68
CA LEU A 204 13.92 11.10 2.81
C LEU A 204 13.55 9.90 1.94
N GLU A 205 14.14 9.85 0.76
CA GLU A 205 13.80 8.86 -0.27
C GLU A 205 14.06 7.43 0.22
N PHE A 206 13.38 6.50 -0.45
CA PHE A 206 13.63 5.08 -0.26
C PHE A 206 15.00 4.72 -0.80
N ASN A 207 15.76 3.92 -0.05
CA ASN A 207 16.92 3.22 -0.58
C ASN A 207 16.98 1.79 -0.02
N SER A 208 17.70 0.91 -0.73
CA SER A 208 17.79 -0.53 -0.41
C SER A 208 18.41 -0.82 0.95
N THR A 209 19.24 0.09 1.46
CA THR A 209 19.92 -0.03 2.75
C THR A 209 18.98 0.30 3.90
N ARG A 210 18.26 1.42 3.80
CA ARG A 210 17.34 1.94 4.82
C ARG A 210 15.99 1.22 4.83
N LYS A 211 15.55 0.68 3.69
CA LYS A 211 14.28 -0.07 3.51
C LYS A 211 13.03 0.65 4.04
N ARG A 212 13.05 1.99 3.97
CA ARG A 212 11.97 2.88 4.40
C ARG A 212 12.03 4.19 3.62
N MET A 213 10.90 4.88 3.56
CA MET A 213 10.75 6.24 3.05
C MET A 213 10.11 7.09 4.15
N THR A 214 10.52 8.34 4.24
CA THR A 214 9.97 9.30 5.20
C THR A 214 9.66 10.62 4.53
N VAL A 215 8.55 11.23 4.91
CA VAL A 215 8.20 12.60 4.53
C VAL A 215 7.91 13.41 5.79
N ILE A 216 8.53 14.57 5.89
CA ILE A 216 8.27 15.57 6.92
C ILE A 216 7.45 16.68 6.27
N VAL A 217 6.29 16.97 6.85
CA VAL A 217 5.35 17.97 6.36
C VAL A 217 4.88 18.87 7.49
N ARG A 218 4.49 20.10 7.14
CA ARG A 218 3.63 20.93 8.00
C ARG A 218 2.18 20.67 7.62
N ASN A 219 1.38 20.25 8.58
CA ASN A 219 -0.05 20.00 8.38
C ASN A 219 -0.86 21.32 8.34
N PRO A 220 -2.15 21.29 7.94
CA PRO A 220 -3.00 22.49 7.92
C PRO A 220 -3.17 23.17 9.29
N GLN A 221 -2.95 22.44 10.39
CA GLN A 221 -3.00 22.95 11.75
C GLN A 221 -1.67 23.61 12.19
N GLY A 222 -0.66 23.63 11.33
CA GLY A 222 0.65 24.25 11.57
C GLY A 222 1.65 23.35 12.31
N GLN A 223 1.31 22.11 12.61
CA GLN A 223 2.20 21.15 13.27
C GLN A 223 3.13 20.48 12.26
N ILE A 224 4.36 20.18 12.69
CA ILE A 224 5.29 19.38 11.90
C ILE A 224 5.07 17.91 12.20
N VAL A 225 4.73 17.16 11.16
CA VAL A 225 4.45 15.73 11.21
C VAL A 225 5.41 15.00 10.29
N LEU A 226 6.04 13.96 10.84
CA LEU A 226 6.85 13.00 10.11
C LEU A 226 6.00 11.75 9.88
N TYR A 227 5.86 11.34 8.62
CA TYR A 227 5.28 10.07 8.21
C TYR A 227 6.38 9.17 7.67
N CYS A 228 6.45 7.93 8.16
CA CYS A 228 7.44 6.94 7.75
C CYS A 228 6.72 5.65 7.32
N LYS A 229 7.11 5.12 6.15
CA LYS A 229 6.65 3.82 5.66
C LYS A 229 7.86 2.93 5.35
N GLY A 230 7.81 1.67 5.74
CA GLY A 230 8.92 0.76 5.49
C GLY A 230 8.67 -0.66 5.97
N ALA A 231 9.71 -1.48 5.90
CA ALA A 231 9.66 -2.85 6.41
C ALA A 231 9.37 -2.88 7.92
N ASP A 232 8.60 -3.87 8.36
CA ASP A 232 8.25 -4.13 9.75
C ASP A 232 9.47 -4.13 10.68
N SER A 233 10.49 -4.92 10.35
CA SER A 233 11.75 -5.05 11.10
C SER A 233 12.49 -3.71 11.27
N VAL A 234 12.31 -2.76 10.35
CA VAL A 234 12.96 -1.45 10.36
C VAL A 234 12.17 -0.44 11.17
N ILE A 235 10.85 -0.40 11.00
CA ILE A 235 9.98 0.53 11.71
C ILE A 235 9.88 0.14 13.19
N TYR A 236 9.82 -1.15 13.51
CA TYR A 236 9.69 -1.64 14.89
C TYR A 236 10.88 -1.28 15.79
N GLN A 237 12.07 -1.14 15.21
CA GLN A 237 13.29 -0.71 15.92
C GLN A 237 13.29 0.80 16.25
N ARG A 238 12.42 1.58 15.59
CA ARG A 238 12.37 3.05 15.68
C ARG A 238 11.16 3.56 16.47
N LEU A 239 10.38 2.66 17.05
CA LEU A 239 9.22 3.03 17.85
C LEU A 239 9.63 3.70 19.15
N ALA A 240 8.75 4.54 19.67
CA ALA A 240 8.92 5.12 20.99
C ALA A 240 9.02 4.03 22.08
N ALA A 241 9.84 4.27 23.10
CA ALA A 241 10.06 3.31 24.18
C ALA A 241 8.78 3.05 25.01
N ASP A 242 7.90 4.06 25.09
CA ASP A 242 6.59 4.04 25.73
C ASP A 242 5.46 3.74 24.73
N HIS A 243 5.77 3.11 23.59
CA HIS A 243 4.75 2.66 22.65
C HIS A 243 3.91 1.53 23.24
N ASP A 244 2.61 1.53 22.94
CA ASP A 244 1.67 0.55 23.46
C ASP A 244 2.07 -0.88 23.03
N PRO A 245 2.42 -1.77 23.99
CA PRO A 245 2.84 -3.13 23.67
C PRO A 245 1.71 -3.97 23.08
N GLU A 246 0.46 -3.72 23.45
CA GLU A 246 -0.69 -4.48 22.94
C GLU A 246 -0.94 -4.15 21.47
N LEU A 247 -0.95 -2.87 21.12
CA LEU A 247 -1.06 -2.41 19.73
C LEU A 247 0.09 -2.95 18.86
N LYS A 248 1.32 -2.92 19.37
CA LYS A 248 2.50 -3.45 18.69
C LYS A 248 2.35 -4.94 18.38
N ALA A 249 1.86 -5.72 19.37
CA ALA A 249 1.65 -7.15 19.23
C ALA A 249 0.46 -7.49 18.31
N ALA A 250 -0.64 -6.72 18.38
CA ALA A 250 -1.78 -6.88 17.48
C ALA A 250 -1.36 -6.63 16.02
N THR A 251 -0.70 -5.50 15.74
CA THR A 251 -0.25 -5.16 14.39
C THR A 251 0.77 -6.17 13.86
N ALA A 252 1.67 -6.69 14.72
CA ALA A 252 2.64 -7.71 14.33
C ALA A 252 1.95 -9.02 13.91
N ARG A 253 0.96 -9.48 14.68
CA ARG A 253 0.16 -10.67 14.34
C ARG A 253 -0.58 -10.51 13.02
N ASP A 254 -1.16 -9.34 12.78
CA ASP A 254 -1.86 -9.06 11.52
C ASP A 254 -0.89 -9.06 10.33
N MET A 255 0.28 -8.43 10.46
CA MET A 255 1.30 -8.44 9.41
C MET A 255 1.81 -9.86 9.12
N GLU A 256 2.05 -10.67 10.15
CA GLU A 256 2.45 -12.07 9.97
C GLU A 256 1.37 -12.87 9.25
N ALA A 257 0.09 -12.67 9.61
CA ALA A 257 -1.03 -13.30 8.91
C ALA A 257 -1.11 -12.86 7.43
N PHE A 258 -0.87 -11.59 7.13
CA PHE A 258 -0.83 -11.07 5.75
C PHE A 258 0.35 -11.67 4.96
N ALA A 259 1.54 -11.71 5.55
CA ALA A 259 2.73 -12.30 4.93
C ALA A 259 2.54 -13.80 4.65
N ASN A 260 1.96 -14.55 5.59
CA ASN A 260 1.59 -15.95 5.40
C ASN A 260 0.53 -16.14 4.30
N GLY A 261 -0.28 -15.11 4.02
CA GLY A 261 -1.20 -15.06 2.89
C GLY A 261 -0.56 -14.72 1.53
N GLY A 262 0.76 -14.55 1.48
CA GLY A 262 1.50 -14.18 0.27
C GLY A 262 1.47 -12.67 -0.03
N LEU A 263 1.01 -11.84 0.91
CA LEU A 263 0.94 -10.40 0.72
C LEU A 263 2.25 -9.72 1.13
N ARG A 264 2.65 -8.70 0.37
CA ARG A 264 3.75 -7.81 0.72
C ARG A 264 3.28 -6.81 1.77
N THR A 265 3.95 -6.78 2.92
CA THR A 265 3.56 -5.91 4.03
C THR A 265 4.47 -4.70 4.16
N LEU A 266 3.89 -3.57 4.55
CA LEU A 266 4.63 -2.39 5.00
C LEU A 266 4.02 -1.88 6.30
N CYS A 267 4.88 -1.40 7.20
CA CYS A 267 4.46 -0.73 8.42
C CYS A 267 4.47 0.78 8.20
N ILE A 268 3.42 1.45 8.67
CA ILE A 268 3.22 2.89 8.59
C ILE A 268 3.27 3.46 10.00
N ALA A 269 4.11 4.46 10.21
CA ALA A 269 4.26 5.13 11.49
C ALA A 269 4.34 6.64 11.32
N SER A 270 4.01 7.37 12.38
CA SER A 270 4.10 8.82 12.39
C SER A 270 4.71 9.34 13.68
N ARG A 271 5.16 10.59 13.64
CA ARG A 271 5.62 11.34 14.81
C ARG A 271 5.38 12.82 14.60
N VAL A 272 4.79 13.47 15.60
CA VAL A 272 4.73 14.93 15.67
C VAL A 272 6.01 15.43 16.33
N MET A 273 6.64 16.44 15.74
CA MET A 273 7.86 17.05 16.28
C MET A 273 7.68 18.55 16.48
N THR A 274 8.53 19.11 17.34
CA THR A 274 8.52 20.56 17.61
C THR A 274 9.27 21.32 16.52
N GLU A 275 8.96 22.61 16.37
CA GLU A 275 9.70 23.51 15.47
C GLU A 275 11.20 23.53 15.81
N GLN A 276 11.54 23.56 17.10
CA GLN A 276 12.93 23.59 17.53
C GLN A 276 13.67 22.32 17.13
N GLU A 277 13.07 21.15 17.36
CA GLU A 277 13.64 19.87 16.98
C GLU A 277 13.89 19.78 15.47
N TYR A 278 12.90 20.20 14.66
CA TYR A 278 13.05 20.23 13.20
C TYR A 278 14.16 21.21 12.76
N MET A 279 14.23 22.40 13.35
CA MET A 279 15.22 23.42 13.03
C MET A 279 16.65 23.01 13.43
N ASP A 280 16.81 22.25 14.50
CA ASP A 280 18.12 21.72 14.89
C ASP A 280 18.53 20.59 13.95
N TRP A 281 17.61 19.69 13.60
CA TRP A 281 17.87 18.59 12.66
C TRP A 281 18.17 19.09 11.24
N VAL A 282 17.43 20.06 10.70
CA VAL A 282 17.61 20.51 9.32
C VAL A 282 19.00 21.11 9.09
N ARG A 283 19.58 21.76 10.12
CA ARG A 283 20.97 22.26 10.05
C ARG A 283 21.97 21.12 9.91
N VAL A 284 21.77 20.02 10.64
CA VAL A 284 22.61 18.83 10.53
C VAL A 284 22.45 18.21 9.14
N TYR A 285 21.22 18.11 8.64
CA TYR A 285 20.92 17.56 7.32
C TYR A 285 21.50 18.41 6.17
N GLU A 286 21.40 19.74 6.24
CA GLU A 286 22.01 20.66 5.26
C GLU A 286 23.54 20.59 5.27
N ALA A 287 24.15 20.46 6.45
CA ALA A 287 25.59 20.24 6.57
C ALA A 287 26.01 18.91 5.96
N ALA A 288 25.26 17.83 6.23
CA ALA A 288 25.51 16.50 5.66
C ALA A 288 25.37 16.49 4.13
N THR A 289 24.33 17.13 3.58
CA THR A 289 24.12 17.21 2.13
C THR A 289 25.13 18.09 1.41
N SER A 290 25.78 19.02 2.12
CA SER A 290 26.85 19.88 1.60
C SER A 290 28.26 19.30 1.81
N ALA A 291 28.38 18.13 2.44
CA ALA A 291 29.66 17.49 2.71
C ALA A 291 30.36 17.05 1.40
N ILE A 292 31.69 17.22 1.36
CA ILE A 292 32.53 16.88 0.20
C ILE A 292 32.96 15.40 0.26
N THR A 293 33.20 14.88 1.46
CA THR A 293 33.61 13.49 1.75
C THR A 293 32.52 12.78 2.53
N ASP A 294 32.32 11.48 2.23
CA ASP A 294 31.39 10.58 2.92
C ASP A 294 29.95 11.11 3.03
N ARG A 295 29.53 11.90 2.03
CA ARG A 295 28.23 12.57 1.98
C ARG A 295 27.05 11.62 2.24
N ASP A 296 27.05 10.45 1.61
CA ASP A 296 25.95 9.49 1.74
C ASP A 296 25.85 8.93 3.16
N GLU A 297 26.98 8.66 3.81
CA GLU A 297 27.02 8.19 5.20
C GLU A 297 26.54 9.27 6.19
N GLU A 298 26.95 10.53 5.98
CA GLU A 298 26.50 11.64 6.81
C GLU A 298 24.99 11.92 6.65
N ILE A 299 24.47 11.80 5.43
CA ILE A 299 23.03 11.88 5.17
C ILE A 299 22.30 10.75 5.87
N ASP A 300 22.80 9.52 5.83
CA ASP A 300 22.18 8.39 6.51
C ASP A 300 22.16 8.56 8.03
N LYS A 301 23.25 9.06 8.64
CA LYS A 301 23.29 9.42 10.07
C LYS A 301 22.27 10.49 10.41
N ALA A 302 22.16 11.54 9.58
CA ALA A 302 21.17 12.59 9.77
C ALA A 302 19.74 12.05 9.66
N ASN A 303 19.47 11.14 8.70
CA ASN A 303 18.18 10.50 8.55
C ASN A 303 17.80 9.66 9.77
N GLU A 304 18.75 8.86 10.29
CA GLU A 304 18.52 8.06 11.49
C GLU A 304 18.24 8.91 12.73
N MET A 305 18.85 10.09 12.82
CA MET A 305 18.64 11.03 13.93
C MET A 305 17.19 11.51 14.04
N VAL A 306 16.46 11.66 12.92
CA VAL A 306 15.05 12.13 12.96
C VAL A 306 14.03 10.99 12.94
N GLU A 307 14.44 9.81 12.49
CA GLU A 307 13.56 8.64 12.35
C GLU A 307 13.58 7.76 13.61
N HIS A 308 13.22 8.34 14.75
CA HIS A 308 13.12 7.67 16.04
C HIS A 308 11.82 8.03 16.75
N SER A 309 11.51 7.36 17.85
CA SER A 309 10.31 7.63 18.67
C SER A 309 9.00 7.64 17.90
N LEU A 310 8.90 6.80 16.87
CA LEU A 310 7.73 6.69 16.00
C LEU A 310 6.55 6.03 16.73
N ARG A 311 5.33 6.35 16.31
CA ARG A 311 4.10 5.67 16.73
C ARG A 311 3.49 4.96 15.52
N ILE A 312 3.25 3.66 15.65
CA ILE A 312 2.57 2.87 14.60
C ILE A 312 1.18 3.47 14.34
N LEU A 313 0.87 3.73 13.08
CA LEU A 313 -0.48 4.00 12.60
C LEU A 313 -1.16 2.70 12.16
N GLY A 314 -0.41 1.83 11.49
CA GLY A 314 -0.92 0.56 11.01
C GLY A 314 0.05 -0.16 10.07
N ALA A 315 -0.48 -1.15 9.37
CA ALA A 315 0.23 -1.90 8.33
C ALA A 315 -0.62 -2.02 7.06
N THR A 316 0.03 -2.08 5.92
CA THR A 316 -0.60 -2.34 4.61
C THR A 316 -0.23 -3.73 4.13
N ALA A 317 -1.06 -4.32 3.28
CA ALA A 317 -0.79 -5.59 2.64
C ALA A 317 -1.21 -5.56 1.16
N LEU A 318 -0.22 -5.69 0.28
CA LEU A 318 -0.40 -5.65 -1.16
C LEU A 318 -0.22 -7.04 -1.77
N GLU A 319 -1.06 -7.38 -2.73
CA GLU A 319 -0.92 -8.58 -3.54
C GLU A 319 -0.22 -8.24 -4.85
N ASP A 320 0.82 -9.00 -5.18
CA ASP A 320 1.40 -9.04 -6.53
C ASP A 320 0.67 -10.12 -7.30
N LYS A 321 -0.28 -9.71 -8.14
CA LYS A 321 -1.25 -10.63 -8.75
C LYS A 321 -0.55 -11.69 -9.59
N LEU A 322 -0.85 -12.96 -9.31
CA LEU A 322 -0.37 -14.09 -10.10
C LEU A 322 -1.08 -14.15 -11.45
N GLN A 323 -0.48 -14.81 -12.43
CA GLN A 323 -1.24 -15.17 -13.63
C GLN A 323 -2.29 -16.23 -13.29
N GLU A 324 -3.42 -16.18 -14.00
CA GLU A 324 -4.54 -17.09 -13.79
C GLU A 324 -4.08 -18.56 -13.88
N GLY A 325 -4.38 -19.35 -12.85
CA GLY A 325 -4.07 -20.78 -12.82
C GLY A 325 -2.63 -21.13 -12.47
N VAL A 326 -1.78 -20.16 -12.11
CA VAL A 326 -0.38 -20.43 -11.73
C VAL A 326 -0.26 -21.38 -10.53
N PRO A 327 -1.00 -21.20 -9.41
CA PRO A 327 -0.93 -22.13 -8.29
C PRO A 327 -1.28 -23.58 -8.66
N GLU A 328 -2.34 -23.77 -9.46
CA GLU A 328 -2.80 -25.08 -9.93
C GLU A 328 -1.82 -25.71 -10.92
N ALA A 329 -1.23 -24.90 -11.81
CA ALA A 329 -0.22 -25.36 -12.75
C ALA A 329 1.03 -25.85 -12.02
N ILE A 330 1.53 -25.10 -11.03
CA ILE A 330 2.68 -25.50 -10.21
C ILE A 330 2.39 -26.78 -9.42
N GLU A 331 1.16 -26.97 -8.94
CA GLU A 331 0.76 -28.20 -8.25
C GLU A 331 0.69 -29.43 -9.18
N THR A 332 0.36 -29.21 -10.46
CA THR A 332 0.19 -30.28 -11.44
C THR A 332 1.53 -30.75 -12.05
N LEU A 333 2.51 -29.85 -12.13
CA LEU A 333 3.85 -30.09 -12.71
C LEU A 333 4.77 -30.86 -11.74
#